data_AF-M0P0W3-F1
#
_entry.id   AF-M0P0W3-F1
#
_cell.length_a   1.000
_cell.length_b   1.000
_cell.length_c   1.000
_cell.angle_alpha   90.00
_cell.angle_beta   90.00
_cell.angle_gamma   90.00
#
_symmetry.space_group_name_H-M   'P 1'
#
loop_
_entity.id
_entity.type
_entity.pdbx_description
1 polymer ?
#
loop_
_entity_poly.entity_id
_entity_poly.type
_entity_poly.pdbx_seq_one_letter_code
_entity_poly.pdbx_strand_id
1 'polypeptide(L)'
;MEYSVQMGSTKKKVDYALFTDGSPAVFVEAKGCDTTITESHADQLRSYMRQEWVDWGLLTNGKSYHIYRLKKDGNKPDVEFLRRIDLSDLTANDWLLAALSEESIRSGASTEIYQRVERRRQAIETLTEQKAGVAEAIRETVVDRVGEVVSQPAESLSKTFVDDLIAELESDQNNSNTDASNSAQPKTESDRSEQTGVDDLSGAYVVEIADQTDSNLFSDDSQADLMGIVVDHLIRDHDLIDAYAPLPYVPGKKIAILNDEPTHPSGEEMRLYRAVGGDYYVYTSLNKGDKKRHLREFANACGVDIDFDGEW
;
A
#
# COMPACT_ATOMS: atom_id res chain seq x y z
N MET A 1 -2.18 -11.13 31.99
CA MET A 1 -1.53 -12.25 32.70
C MET A 1 -0.05 -12.08 32.47
N GLU A 2 0.75 -11.93 33.53
CA GLU A 2 2.21 -11.68 33.44
C GLU A 2 2.97 -12.97 33.07
N TYR A 3 3.93 -12.89 32.13
CA TYR A 3 4.77 -14.02 31.72
C TYR A 3 6.13 -13.98 32.44
N SER A 4 6.60 -15.12 32.94
CA SER A 4 7.85 -15.21 33.71
C SER A 4 9.03 -15.59 32.81
N VAL A 5 10.05 -14.73 32.78
CA VAL A 5 11.34 -14.92 32.11
C VAL A 5 12.39 -15.33 33.16
N GLN A 6 13.16 -16.39 32.88
CA GLN A 6 14.12 -16.92 33.86
C GLN A 6 15.49 -16.26 33.70
N MET A 7 15.83 -15.28 34.55
CA MET A 7 17.09 -14.52 34.46
C MET A 7 18.12 -15.01 35.49
N GLY A 8 19.01 -15.92 35.09
CA GLY A 8 19.95 -16.57 36.01
C GLY A 8 19.21 -17.39 37.08
N SER A 9 19.33 -17.00 38.36
CA SER A 9 18.61 -17.61 39.49
C SER A 9 17.27 -16.95 39.83
N THR A 10 16.86 -15.89 39.12
CA THR A 10 15.70 -15.06 39.49
C THR A 10 14.65 -15.04 38.38
N LYS A 11 13.38 -15.30 38.72
CA LYS A 11 12.27 -15.16 37.78
C LYS A 11 11.88 -13.69 37.69
N LYS A 12 12.05 -13.07 36.52
CA LYS A 12 11.51 -11.75 36.22
C LYS A 12 10.25 -11.91 35.38
N LYS A 13 9.43 -10.87 35.30
CA LYS A 13 8.16 -10.94 34.57
C LYS A 13 8.07 -9.83 33.53
N VAL A 14 7.52 -10.18 32.37
CA VAL A 14 7.05 -9.25 31.36
C VAL A 14 5.52 -9.21 31.45
N ASP A 15 4.91 -8.06 31.18
CA ASP A 15 3.48 -7.87 31.41
C ASP A 15 2.62 -8.78 30.52
N TYR A 16 3.00 -8.91 29.24
CA TYR A 16 2.36 -9.83 28.31
C TYR A 16 3.38 -10.46 27.36
N ALA A 17 3.06 -11.68 26.91
CA ALA A 17 3.79 -12.38 25.86
C ALA A 17 2.81 -13.02 24.89
N LEU A 18 3.05 -12.85 23.59
CA LEU A 18 2.34 -13.56 22.53
C LEU A 18 3.10 -14.85 22.20
N PHE A 19 2.37 -15.96 22.15
CA PHE A 19 2.94 -17.28 21.88
C PHE A 19 2.62 -17.76 20.46
N THR A 20 3.66 -18.29 19.81
CA THR A 20 3.53 -19.05 18.56
C THR A 20 4.26 -20.37 18.72
N ASP A 21 3.59 -21.46 18.34
CA ASP A 21 4.12 -22.83 18.41
C ASP A 21 4.74 -23.21 19.77
N GLY A 22 4.14 -22.71 20.86
CA GLY A 22 4.57 -23.01 22.23
C GLY A 22 5.78 -22.20 22.72
N SER A 23 6.29 -21.26 21.93
CA SER A 23 7.38 -20.34 22.31
C SER A 23 6.94 -18.87 22.27
N PRO A 24 7.51 -17.99 23.11
CA PRO A 24 7.20 -16.56 23.06
C PRO A 24 7.80 -15.92 21.79
N ALA A 25 6.98 -15.19 21.04
CA ALA A 25 7.38 -14.52 19.80
C ALA A 25 7.32 -12.99 19.89
N VAL A 26 6.46 -12.46 20.77
CA VAL A 26 6.39 -11.02 21.07
C VAL A 26 6.35 -10.81 22.57
N PHE A 27 7.14 -9.86 23.07
CA PHE A 27 7.03 -9.34 24.43
C PHE A 27 6.41 -7.95 24.45
N VAL A 28 5.48 -7.73 25.37
CA VAL A 28 4.85 -6.42 25.59
C VAL A 28 5.06 -6.01 27.04
N GLU A 29 5.73 -4.87 27.24
CA GLU A 29 5.94 -4.24 28.52
C GLU A 29 5.13 -2.94 28.58
N ALA A 30 4.27 -2.81 29.59
CA ALA A 30 3.42 -1.67 29.81
C ALA A 30 3.89 -0.86 31.02
N LYS A 31 3.82 0.46 30.90
CA LYS A 31 4.03 1.41 32.00
C LYS A 31 2.75 2.19 32.26
N GLY A 32 2.64 2.79 33.44
CA GLY A 32 1.51 3.65 33.76
C GLY A 32 1.43 4.83 32.78
N CYS A 33 0.23 5.32 32.47
CA CYS A 33 0.02 6.37 31.47
C CYS A 33 0.69 7.72 31.80
N ASP A 34 1.03 7.93 33.07
CA ASP A 34 1.77 9.11 33.55
C ASP A 34 3.27 8.84 33.73
N THR A 35 3.73 7.64 33.36
CA THR A 35 5.14 7.25 33.41
C THR A 35 5.82 7.58 32.08
N THR A 36 6.87 8.38 32.13
CA THR A 36 7.76 8.59 30.98
C THR A 36 8.57 7.32 30.73
N ILE A 37 8.56 6.83 29.48
CA ILE A 37 9.42 5.72 29.08
C ILE A 37 10.88 6.18 29.11
N THR A 38 11.74 5.39 29.74
CA THR A 38 13.17 5.68 29.91
C THR A 38 14.01 4.56 29.30
N GLU A 39 15.30 4.82 29.08
CA GLU A 39 16.23 3.80 28.58
C GLU A 39 16.33 2.59 29.53
N SER A 40 16.18 2.79 30.84
CA SER A 40 16.12 1.69 31.81
C SER A 40 14.96 0.73 31.53
N HIS A 41 13.79 1.25 31.14
CA HIS A 41 12.66 0.42 30.73
C HIS A 41 12.95 -0.34 29.42
N ALA A 42 13.59 0.34 28.46
CA ALA A 42 14.00 -0.29 27.20
C ALA A 42 15.03 -1.41 27.44
N ASP A 43 16.04 -1.17 28.26
CA ASP A 43 17.09 -2.13 28.58
C ASP A 43 16.54 -3.37 29.30
N GLN A 44 15.53 -3.19 30.16
CA GLN A 44 14.80 -4.31 30.76
C GLN A 44 14.16 -5.20 29.68
N LEU A 45 13.38 -4.61 28.76
CA LEU A 45 12.73 -5.35 27.67
C LEU A 45 13.75 -6.04 26.77
N ARG A 46 14.79 -5.31 26.33
CA ARG A 46 15.89 -5.86 25.51
C ARG A 46 16.56 -7.05 26.18
N SER A 47 16.76 -6.98 27.50
CA SER A 47 17.38 -8.06 28.27
C SER A 47 16.52 -9.34 28.24
N TYR A 48 15.20 -9.20 28.37
CA TYR A 48 14.27 -10.33 28.25
C TYR A 48 14.28 -10.93 26.84
N MET A 49 14.20 -10.08 25.81
CA MET A 49 14.20 -10.53 24.42
C MET A 49 15.47 -11.33 24.07
N ARG A 50 16.66 -10.84 24.45
CA ARG A 50 17.93 -11.53 24.20
C ARG A 50 18.00 -12.89 24.89
N GLN A 51 17.42 -12.99 26.08
CA GLN A 51 17.51 -14.19 26.90
C GLN A 51 16.60 -15.32 26.39
N GLU A 52 15.36 -14.97 26.01
CA GLU A 52 14.36 -15.93 25.55
C GLU A 52 14.31 -16.02 24.01
N TRP A 53 15.23 -15.35 23.31
CA TRP A 53 15.31 -15.31 21.85
C TRP A 53 14.01 -14.83 21.17
N VAL A 54 13.33 -13.87 21.79
CA VAL A 54 12.06 -13.34 21.31
C VAL A 54 12.29 -12.31 20.21
N ASP A 55 11.62 -12.51 19.08
CA ASP A 55 11.83 -11.74 17.86
C ASP A 55 11.41 -10.28 17.97
N TRP A 56 10.29 -10.02 18.66
CA TRP A 56 9.66 -8.71 18.71
C TRP A 56 9.43 -8.22 20.14
N GLY A 57 9.60 -6.92 20.35
CA GLY A 57 9.34 -6.25 21.62
C GLY A 57 8.54 -4.97 21.43
N LEU A 58 7.56 -4.76 22.31
CA LEU A 58 6.76 -3.54 22.39
C LEU A 58 6.83 -2.98 23.82
N LEU A 59 7.31 -1.75 23.96
CA LEU A 59 7.28 -0.99 25.21
C LEU A 59 6.32 0.18 25.08
N THR A 60 5.34 0.29 25.98
CA THR A 60 4.32 1.33 25.89
C THR A 60 3.91 1.88 27.24
N ASN A 61 3.44 3.12 27.27
CA ASN A 61 2.70 3.70 28.39
C ASN A 61 1.24 4.05 27.99
N GLY A 62 0.76 3.51 26.87
CA GLY A 62 -0.52 3.84 26.26
C GLY A 62 -0.55 5.15 25.46
N LYS A 63 0.44 6.04 25.62
CA LYS A 63 0.56 7.29 24.83
C LYS A 63 1.66 7.19 23.77
N SER A 64 2.72 6.44 24.03
CA SER A 64 3.77 6.15 23.06
C SER A 64 4.08 4.65 23.02
N TYR A 65 4.50 4.17 21.85
CA TYR A 65 4.76 2.79 21.51
C TYR A 65 6.17 2.69 20.94
N HIS A 66 7.03 1.92 21.59
CA HIS A 66 8.44 1.76 21.23
C HIS A 66 8.66 0.33 20.79
N ILE A 67 9.12 0.16 19.55
CA ILE A 67 9.19 -1.13 18.87
C ILE A 67 10.65 -1.57 18.79
N TYR A 68 10.89 -2.83 19.11
CA TYR A 68 12.20 -3.44 19.16
C TYR A 68 12.21 -4.76 18.39
N ARG A 69 13.36 -5.09 17.80
CA ARG A 69 13.56 -6.34 17.09
C ARG A 69 14.88 -7.00 17.46
N LEU A 70 14.85 -8.31 17.63
CA LEU A 70 16.05 -9.12 17.82
C LEU A 70 16.81 -9.26 16.49
N LYS A 71 18.06 -8.79 16.45
CA LYS A 71 19.03 -9.10 15.40
C LYS A 71 19.69 -10.43 15.73
N LYS A 72 19.49 -11.41 14.83
CA LYS A 72 20.09 -12.75 14.92
C LYS A 72 21.44 -12.85 14.17
N ASP A 73 21.92 -11.75 13.58
CA ASP A 73 23.16 -11.72 12.82
C ASP A 73 24.39 -11.69 13.76
N GLY A 74 25.05 -12.83 13.91
CA GLY A 74 26.32 -12.97 14.65
C GLY A 74 26.24 -13.84 15.91
N ASN A 75 27.36 -13.94 16.65
CA ASN A 75 27.48 -14.82 17.84
C ASN A 75 26.75 -14.29 19.10
N LYS A 76 26.21 -13.06 19.07
CA LYS A 76 25.49 -12.47 20.20
C LYS A 76 24.22 -11.79 19.69
N PRO A 77 23.03 -12.15 20.20
CA PRO A 77 21.81 -11.48 19.83
C PRO A 77 21.84 -10.03 20.31
N ASP A 78 21.60 -9.09 19.40
CA ASP A 78 21.38 -7.69 19.74
C ASP A 78 19.91 -7.32 19.56
N VAL A 79 19.44 -6.29 20.25
CA VAL A 79 18.05 -5.83 20.13
C VAL A 79 18.08 -4.39 19.66
N GLU A 80 17.66 -4.20 18.41
CA GLU A 80 17.57 -2.90 17.78
C GLU A 80 16.26 -2.21 18.18
N PHE A 81 16.35 -0.91 18.41
CA PHE A 81 15.18 -0.04 18.46
C PHE A 81 14.79 0.35 17.04
N LEU A 82 13.57 0.00 16.63
CA LEU A 82 13.09 0.26 15.28
C LEU A 82 12.48 1.65 15.18
N ARG A 83 11.53 1.96 16.07
CA ARG A 83 10.75 3.19 15.99
C ARG A 83 10.01 3.48 17.29
N ARG A 84 9.71 4.77 17.49
CA ARG A 84 8.68 5.25 18.41
C ARG A 84 7.51 5.81 17.61
N ILE A 85 6.29 5.46 18.02
CA ILE A 85 5.03 5.97 17.47
C ILE A 85 4.20 6.49 18.64
N ASP A 86 3.60 7.68 18.49
CA ASP A 86 2.66 8.19 19.49
C ASP A 86 1.24 7.68 19.17
N LEU A 87 0.37 7.61 20.17
CA LEU A 87 -0.99 7.06 20.02
C LEU A 87 -1.79 7.75 18.92
N SER A 88 -1.60 9.06 18.72
CA SER A 88 -2.25 9.83 17.66
C SER A 88 -1.90 9.34 16.26
N ASP A 89 -0.73 8.71 16.11
CA ASP A 89 -0.17 8.33 14.82
C ASP A 89 -0.35 6.84 14.56
N LEU A 90 -0.95 6.09 15.49
CA LEU A 90 -1.14 4.64 15.33
C LEU A 90 -2.02 4.30 14.12
N THR A 91 -3.07 5.06 13.85
CA THR A 91 -3.94 4.85 12.68
C THR A 91 -3.19 5.09 11.38
N ALA A 92 -2.29 6.09 11.34
CA ALA A 92 -1.41 6.34 10.19
C ALA A 92 -0.25 5.33 10.09
N ASN A 93 -0.13 4.41 11.05
CA ASN A 93 0.89 3.36 11.09
C ASN A 93 0.23 2.00 11.37
N ASP A 94 -0.93 1.77 10.78
CA ASP A 94 -1.70 0.53 10.88
C ASP A 94 -0.90 -0.71 10.46
N TRP A 95 0.06 -0.56 9.53
CA TRP A 95 1.03 -1.58 9.13
C TRP A 95 1.80 -2.15 10.33
N LEU A 96 1.99 -1.37 11.40
CA LEU A 96 2.65 -1.85 12.62
C LEU A 96 1.76 -2.83 13.38
N LEU A 97 0.45 -2.53 13.46
CA LEU A 97 -0.52 -3.44 14.05
C LEU A 97 -0.61 -4.72 13.22
N ALA A 98 -0.56 -4.61 11.88
CA ALA A 98 -0.47 -5.75 11.00
C ALA A 98 0.83 -6.54 11.21
N ALA A 99 1.99 -5.90 11.33
CA ALA A 99 3.27 -6.57 11.55
C ALA A 99 3.33 -7.30 12.91
N LEU A 100 2.70 -6.75 13.95
CA LEU A 100 2.64 -7.33 15.29
C LEU A 100 1.42 -8.23 15.52
N SER A 101 0.57 -8.43 14.51
CA SER A 101 -0.62 -9.29 14.62
C SER A 101 -0.23 -10.75 14.84
N GLU A 102 -1.07 -11.51 15.55
CA GLU A 102 -0.82 -12.93 15.79
C GLU A 102 -0.63 -13.72 14.50
N GLU A 103 -1.39 -13.40 13.46
CA GLU A 103 -1.30 -14.00 12.14
C GLU A 103 0.05 -13.72 11.46
N SER A 104 0.50 -12.45 11.45
CA SER A 104 1.78 -12.06 10.86
C SER A 104 2.99 -12.60 11.61
N ILE A 105 2.88 -12.73 12.94
CA ILE A 105 3.91 -13.34 13.77
C ILE A 105 3.96 -14.85 13.50
N ARG A 106 2.82 -15.55 13.44
CA ARG A 106 2.76 -17.01 13.17
C ARG A 106 3.24 -17.39 11.78
N SER A 107 2.82 -16.64 10.77
CA SER A 107 3.21 -16.89 9.38
C SER A 107 4.67 -16.50 9.08
N GLY A 108 5.29 -15.71 9.97
CA GLY A 108 6.61 -15.11 9.73
C GLY A 108 6.58 -13.84 8.87
N ALA A 109 5.40 -13.43 8.37
CA ALA A 109 5.22 -12.24 7.53
C ALA A 109 5.59 -10.93 8.24
N SER A 110 5.56 -10.89 9.57
CA SER A 110 5.93 -9.73 10.40
C SER A 110 7.26 -9.07 9.98
N THR A 111 8.28 -9.89 9.74
CA THR A 111 9.60 -9.43 9.31
C THR A 111 9.56 -8.77 7.94
N GLU A 112 8.82 -9.37 7.01
CA GLU A 112 8.70 -8.89 5.63
C GLU A 112 7.92 -7.58 5.56
N ILE A 113 6.78 -7.51 6.27
CA ILE A 113 5.96 -6.30 6.39
C ILE A 113 6.84 -5.14 6.89
N TYR A 114 7.56 -5.34 7.99
CA TYR A 114 8.45 -4.33 8.55
C TYR A 114 9.56 -3.92 7.57
N GLN A 115 10.25 -4.88 6.95
CA GLN A 115 11.35 -4.59 6.01
C GLN A 115 10.86 -3.90 4.74
N ARG A 116 9.63 -4.18 4.29
CA ARG A 116 9.02 -3.50 3.14
C ARG A 116 8.77 -2.03 3.47
N VAL A 117 8.15 -1.76 4.61
CA VAL A 117 7.85 -0.38 5.03
C VAL A 117 9.13 0.43 5.28
N GLU A 118 10.12 -0.15 5.95
CA GLU A 118 11.36 0.58 6.26
C GLU A 118 12.20 0.86 5.00
N ARG A 119 12.31 -0.10 4.06
CA ARG A 119 12.99 0.15 2.77
C ARG A 119 12.33 1.27 1.98
N ARG A 120 10.99 1.29 1.95
CA ARG A 120 10.22 2.33 1.27
C ARG A 120 10.46 3.69 1.90
N ARG A 121 10.40 3.78 3.23
CA ARG A 121 10.69 5.02 3.96
C ARG A 121 12.10 5.53 3.65
N GLN A 122 13.11 4.65 3.69
CA GLN A 122 14.49 5.01 3.35
C GLN A 122 14.61 5.51 1.91
N ALA A 123 13.86 4.91 0.98
CA ALA A 123 13.81 5.39 -0.41
C ALA A 123 13.19 6.79 -0.50
N ILE A 124 12.07 7.06 0.18
CA ILE A 124 11.44 8.39 0.24
C ILE A 124 12.40 9.42 0.82
N GLU A 125 13.06 9.11 1.95
CA GLU A 125 14.03 9.98 2.60
C GLU A 125 15.20 10.29 1.66
N THR A 126 15.78 9.26 1.03
CA THR A 126 16.87 9.42 0.07
C THR A 126 16.45 10.27 -1.13
N LEU A 127 15.27 10.00 -1.72
CA LEU A 127 14.75 10.76 -2.87
C LEU A 127 14.47 12.21 -2.50
N THR A 128 13.95 12.47 -1.30
CA THR A 128 13.66 13.82 -0.80
C THR A 128 14.95 14.61 -0.60
N GLU A 129 15.95 14.01 0.06
CA GLU A 129 17.25 14.65 0.30
C GLU A 129 18.04 14.89 -0.98
N GLN A 130 17.97 13.95 -1.94
CA GLN A 130 18.74 13.98 -3.18
C GLN A 130 17.94 14.45 -4.39
N LYS A 131 16.75 15.04 -4.18
CA LYS A 131 15.81 15.38 -5.26
C LYS A 131 16.46 16.12 -6.42
N ALA A 132 17.22 17.16 -6.13
CA ALA A 132 17.89 17.96 -7.15
C ALA A 132 18.95 17.16 -7.92
N GLY A 133 19.70 16.30 -7.23
CA GLY A 133 20.73 15.46 -7.85
C GLY A 133 20.15 14.36 -8.73
N VAL A 134 19.08 13.71 -8.27
CA VAL A 134 18.38 12.67 -9.05
C VAL A 134 17.72 13.28 -10.29
N ALA A 135 17.03 14.42 -10.14
CA ALA A 135 16.40 15.11 -11.27
C ALA A 135 17.44 15.57 -12.30
N GLU A 136 18.60 16.05 -11.84
CA GLU A 136 19.69 16.46 -12.73
C GLU A 136 20.31 15.27 -13.47
N ALA A 137 20.52 14.14 -12.80
CA ALA A 137 21.03 12.92 -13.44
C ALA A 137 20.08 12.40 -14.54
N ILE A 138 18.76 12.48 -14.32
CA ILE A 138 17.76 12.14 -15.33
C ILE A 138 17.82 13.13 -16.49
N ARG A 139 17.90 14.44 -16.22
CA ARG A 139 18.03 15.50 -17.24
C ARG A 139 19.26 15.24 -18.11
N GLU A 140 20.43 15.04 -17.50
CA GLU A 140 21.70 14.80 -18.18
C GLU A 140 21.61 13.58 -19.09
N THR A 141 21.09 12.46 -18.58
CA THR A 141 20.90 11.23 -19.37
C THR A 141 20.04 11.46 -20.63
N VAL A 142 18.98 12.26 -20.51
CA VAL A 142 18.08 12.57 -21.63
C VAL A 142 18.74 13.51 -22.64
N VAL A 143 19.40 14.57 -22.15
CA VAL A 143 20.12 15.55 -22.99
C VAL A 143 21.27 14.89 -23.74
N ASP A 144 22.02 14.01 -23.10
CA ASP A 144 23.13 13.28 -23.73
C ASP A 144 22.66 12.40 -24.90
N ARG A 145 21.42 11.89 -24.83
CA ARG A 145 20.88 10.98 -25.84
C ARG A 145 20.17 11.68 -26.99
N VAL A 146 19.51 12.80 -26.72
CA VAL A 146 18.60 13.48 -27.66
C VAL A 146 19.12 14.86 -28.09
N GLY A 147 20.12 15.39 -27.38
CA GLY A 147 20.73 16.70 -27.60
C GLY A 147 20.07 17.84 -26.80
N GLU A 148 20.70 19.01 -26.82
CA GLU A 148 20.33 20.17 -25.98
C GLU A 148 18.91 20.73 -26.20
N VAL A 149 18.25 20.41 -27.32
CA VAL A 149 16.89 20.90 -27.62
C VAL A 149 15.88 20.48 -26.54
N VAL A 150 16.10 19.35 -25.87
CA VAL A 150 15.20 18.85 -24.82
C VAL A 150 15.63 19.24 -23.40
N SER A 151 16.68 20.03 -23.23
CA SER A 151 17.29 20.35 -21.93
C SER A 151 16.33 20.99 -20.93
N GLN A 152 15.59 22.03 -21.36
CA GLN A 152 14.60 22.72 -20.52
C GLN A 152 13.38 21.85 -20.20
N PRO A 153 12.74 21.18 -21.19
CA PRO A 153 11.68 20.19 -20.90
C PRO A 153 12.14 19.06 -19.97
N ALA A 154 13.34 18.51 -20.19
CA ALA A 154 13.89 17.43 -19.38
C ALA A 154 14.13 17.87 -17.94
N GLU A 155 14.62 19.11 -17.72
CA GLU A 155 14.80 19.65 -16.37
C GLU A 155 13.48 19.70 -15.60
N SER A 156 12.44 20.29 -16.20
CA SER A 156 11.13 20.42 -15.56
C SER A 156 10.50 19.05 -15.30
N LEU A 157 10.48 18.17 -16.31
CA LEU A 157 9.86 16.85 -16.19
C LEU A 157 10.61 15.92 -15.23
N SER A 158 11.93 16.04 -15.12
CA SER A 158 12.71 15.22 -14.17
C SER A 158 12.42 15.62 -12.73
N LYS A 159 12.27 16.92 -12.44
CA LYS A 159 11.87 17.39 -11.10
C LYS A 159 10.47 16.90 -10.75
N THR A 160 9.52 17.03 -11.68
CA THR A 160 8.15 16.54 -11.50
C THR A 160 8.12 15.02 -11.32
N PHE A 161 8.87 14.26 -12.11
CA PHE A 161 8.94 12.81 -11.97
C PHE A 161 9.44 12.37 -10.58
N VAL A 162 10.45 13.04 -10.03
CA VAL A 162 10.93 12.72 -8.67
C VAL A 162 9.88 13.06 -7.62
N ASP A 163 9.17 14.18 -7.78
CA ASP A 163 8.04 14.53 -6.91
C ASP A 163 6.91 13.50 -6.96
N ASP A 164 6.52 13.09 -8.17
CA ASP A 164 5.47 12.10 -8.39
C ASP A 164 5.87 10.74 -7.81
N LEU A 165 7.14 10.33 -7.96
CA LEU A 165 7.65 9.10 -7.38
C LEU A 165 7.65 9.13 -5.85
N ILE A 166 8.01 10.26 -5.24
CA ILE A 166 7.92 10.42 -3.77
C ILE A 166 6.46 10.31 -3.34
N ALA A 167 5.55 11.02 -4.00
CA ALA A 167 4.12 11.00 -3.67
C ALA A 167 3.51 9.60 -3.82
N GLU A 168 3.89 8.84 -4.84
CA GLU A 168 3.45 7.46 -5.04
C GLU A 168 3.97 6.53 -3.94
N LEU A 169 5.22 6.69 -3.51
CA LEU A 169 5.76 5.89 -2.41
C LEU A 169 5.13 6.26 -1.06
N GLU A 170 4.67 7.51 -0.88
CA GLU A 170 3.96 7.96 0.31
C GLU A 170 2.51 7.45 0.35
N SER A 171 1.76 7.51 -0.76
CA SER A 171 0.36 7.06 -0.84
C SER A 171 0.22 5.57 -0.54
N ASP A 172 1.16 4.78 -1.04
CA ASP A 172 1.27 3.34 -0.84
C ASP A 172 1.50 2.93 0.63
N GLN A 173 1.92 3.83 1.52
CA GLN A 173 2.02 3.52 2.96
C GLN A 173 0.65 3.28 3.60
N ASN A 174 -0.40 3.93 3.09
CA ASN A 174 -1.75 3.82 3.65
C ASN A 174 -2.54 2.62 3.11
N ASN A 175 -2.14 2.06 1.96
CA ASN A 175 -2.86 0.96 1.29
C ASN A 175 -2.27 -0.44 1.55
N SER A 176 -1.25 -0.58 2.40
CA SER A 176 -0.44 -1.81 2.49
C SER A 176 -1.05 -2.96 3.32
N ASN A 177 -2.29 -2.85 3.80
CA ASN A 177 -2.85 -3.79 4.79
C ASN A 177 -3.89 -4.81 4.30
N THR A 178 -4.28 -4.82 3.02
CA THR A 178 -5.38 -5.71 2.56
C THR A 178 -4.89 -7.03 1.92
N ASP A 179 -3.62 -7.14 1.52
CA ASP A 179 -3.15 -8.28 0.71
C ASP A 179 -2.62 -9.50 1.49
N ALA A 180 -2.52 -9.43 2.83
CA ALA A 180 -1.86 -10.49 3.61
C ALA A 180 -2.74 -11.72 3.93
N SER A 181 -4.06 -11.67 3.77
CA SER A 181 -4.96 -12.75 4.25
C SER A 181 -5.58 -13.66 3.17
N ASN A 182 -5.25 -13.51 1.88
CA ASN A 182 -5.83 -14.37 0.83
C ASN A 182 -4.80 -15.18 0.05
N SER A 183 -4.24 -16.21 0.70
CA SER A 183 -3.62 -17.33 -0.03
C SER A 183 -3.84 -18.68 0.64
N ALA A 184 -5.07 -19.20 0.52
CA ALA A 184 -5.36 -20.63 0.64
C ALA A 184 -6.67 -21.04 -0.10
N GLN A 185 -6.54 -21.31 -1.42
CA GLN A 185 -7.25 -22.28 -2.31
C GLN A 185 -8.78 -22.58 -2.20
N PRO A 186 -9.42 -23.25 -3.20
CA PRO A 186 -9.27 -23.25 -4.66
C PRO A 186 -10.62 -23.03 -5.41
N LYS A 187 -10.53 -22.86 -6.74
CA LYS A 187 -11.63 -22.78 -7.73
C LYS A 187 -12.76 -23.80 -7.53
N THR A 188 -14.01 -23.34 -7.57
CA THR A 188 -15.14 -24.10 -8.14
C THR A 188 -16.10 -23.15 -8.84
N GLU A 189 -16.42 -23.43 -10.11
CA GLU A 189 -17.42 -22.74 -10.93
C GLU A 189 -18.86 -23.18 -10.61
N SER A 190 -19.82 -22.35 -11.03
CA SER A 190 -21.29 -22.51 -11.03
C SER A 190 -21.96 -22.20 -9.68
N ASP A 191 -22.95 -21.32 -9.57
CA ASP A 191 -24.07 -21.09 -10.47
C ASP A 191 -24.71 -19.70 -10.26
N ARG A 192 -25.41 -19.22 -11.29
CA ARG A 192 -26.12 -17.95 -11.42
C ARG A 192 -27.38 -17.90 -10.54
N SER A 193 -27.61 -16.79 -9.83
CA SER A 193 -28.90 -16.04 -9.84
C SER A 193 -28.91 -14.87 -8.84
N GLU A 194 -28.98 -13.67 -9.42
CA GLU A 194 -29.84 -12.51 -9.09
C GLU A 194 -30.03 -11.96 -7.66
N GLN A 195 -30.12 -10.62 -7.66
CA GLN A 195 -30.81 -9.70 -6.75
C GLN A 195 -30.03 -9.03 -5.61
N THR A 196 -29.62 -7.79 -5.93
CA THR A 196 -29.89 -6.55 -5.18
C THR A 196 -29.79 -6.63 -3.66
N GLY A 197 -28.69 -6.10 -3.14
CA GLY A 197 -28.54 -5.70 -1.75
C GLY A 197 -27.57 -4.54 -1.67
N VAL A 198 -28.10 -3.32 -1.61
CA VAL A 198 -27.40 -2.14 -1.10
C VAL A 198 -27.08 -2.46 0.35
N ASP A 199 -25.89 -2.97 0.65
CA ASP A 199 -25.33 -3.10 2.00
C ASP A 199 -23.90 -3.65 1.90
N ASP A 200 -22.92 -2.76 1.72
CA ASP A 200 -21.63 -2.69 2.43
C ASP A 200 -20.69 -1.74 1.65
N LEU A 201 -20.95 -0.43 1.76
CA LEU A 201 -20.04 0.58 1.23
C LEU A 201 -18.89 0.78 2.24
N SER A 202 -18.02 -0.23 2.35
CA SER A 202 -16.83 -0.17 3.19
C SER A 202 -15.58 0.33 2.45
N GLY A 203 -15.68 0.57 1.14
CA GLY A 203 -14.55 0.97 0.29
C GLY A 203 -14.15 2.44 0.48
N ALA A 204 -12.85 2.72 0.59
CA ALA A 204 -12.34 4.10 0.74
C ALA A 204 -12.64 5.01 -0.47
N TYR A 205 -12.78 4.43 -1.68
CA TYR A 205 -13.08 5.15 -2.91
C TYR A 205 -14.47 4.78 -3.43
N VAL A 206 -15.24 5.78 -3.86
CA VAL A 206 -16.60 5.60 -4.36
C VAL A 206 -16.77 6.31 -5.70
N VAL A 207 -17.45 5.65 -6.64
CA VAL A 207 -17.94 6.22 -7.90
C VAL A 207 -19.43 5.94 -8.02
N GLU A 208 -20.20 6.97 -8.33
CA GLU A 208 -21.59 6.82 -8.75
C GLU A 208 -21.67 7.05 -10.26
N ILE A 209 -22.33 6.15 -10.98
CA ILE A 209 -22.68 6.29 -12.40
C ILE A 209 -24.20 6.38 -12.49
N ALA A 210 -24.71 7.45 -13.08
CA ALA A 210 -26.14 7.66 -13.24
C ALA A 210 -26.53 7.86 -14.71
N ASP A 211 -27.61 7.21 -15.12
CA ASP A 211 -28.29 7.47 -16.38
C ASP A 211 -29.70 8.06 -16.14
N GLN A 212 -30.54 8.18 -17.18
CA GLN A 212 -31.87 8.77 -17.05
C GLN A 212 -32.86 7.91 -16.25
N THR A 213 -32.51 6.67 -15.95
CA THR A 213 -33.39 5.62 -15.43
C THR A 213 -32.85 5.00 -14.13
N ASP A 214 -31.55 4.80 -14.01
CA ASP A 214 -30.90 4.08 -12.92
C ASP A 214 -29.60 4.78 -12.44
N SER A 215 -29.24 4.55 -11.18
CA SER A 215 -27.95 4.93 -10.59
C SER A 215 -27.26 3.69 -10.02
N ASN A 216 -25.99 3.53 -10.37
CA ASN A 216 -25.13 2.42 -9.93
C ASN A 216 -23.96 2.99 -9.12
N LEU A 217 -23.81 2.47 -7.90
CA LEU A 217 -22.77 2.88 -6.97
C LEU A 217 -21.70 1.79 -6.88
N PHE A 218 -20.45 2.18 -7.07
CA PHE A 218 -19.28 1.30 -7.03
C PHE A 218 -18.32 1.79 -5.94
N SER A 219 -17.75 0.86 -5.20
CA SER A 219 -16.72 1.17 -4.21
C SER A 219 -15.63 0.11 -4.20
N ASP A 220 -14.40 0.55 -3.95
CA ASP A 220 -13.25 -0.33 -3.76
C ASP A 220 -12.20 0.38 -2.89
N ASP A 221 -11.30 -0.36 -2.26
CA ASP A 221 -10.16 0.17 -1.50
C ASP A 221 -8.96 0.50 -2.39
N SER A 222 -9.03 0.18 -3.69
CA SER A 222 -8.01 0.49 -4.69
C SER A 222 -8.61 1.31 -5.83
N GLN A 223 -8.04 2.51 -6.10
CA GLN A 223 -8.47 3.32 -7.24
C GLN A 223 -8.29 2.61 -8.58
N ALA A 224 -7.30 1.72 -8.68
CA ALA A 224 -7.04 0.97 -9.90
C ALA A 224 -8.11 -0.10 -10.13
N ASP A 225 -8.50 -0.81 -9.07
CA ASP A 225 -9.56 -1.82 -9.13
C ASP A 225 -10.92 -1.16 -9.35
N LEU A 226 -11.22 -0.06 -8.64
CA LEU A 226 -12.44 0.73 -8.87
C LEU A 226 -12.53 1.26 -10.30
N MET A 227 -11.43 1.79 -10.85
CA MET A 227 -11.40 2.21 -12.25
C MET A 227 -11.67 1.02 -13.19
N GLY A 228 -11.12 -0.15 -12.89
CA GLY A 228 -11.42 -1.39 -13.62
C GLY A 228 -12.90 -1.74 -13.57
N ILE A 229 -13.51 -1.77 -12.39
CA ILE A 229 -14.93 -2.08 -12.16
C ILE A 229 -15.83 -1.10 -12.93
N VAL A 230 -15.58 0.19 -12.82
CA VAL A 230 -16.40 1.21 -13.50
C VAL A 230 -16.26 1.10 -15.01
N VAL A 231 -15.05 0.92 -15.55
CA VAL A 231 -14.85 0.75 -16.99
C VAL A 231 -15.49 -0.54 -17.49
N ASP A 232 -15.42 -1.62 -16.71
CA ASP A 232 -16.09 -2.89 -17.01
C ASP A 232 -17.61 -2.74 -17.06
N HIS A 233 -18.21 -1.98 -16.14
CA HIS A 233 -19.63 -1.62 -16.20
C HIS A 233 -19.97 -0.80 -17.45
N LEU A 234 -19.19 0.24 -17.75
CA LEU A 234 -19.40 1.08 -18.94
C LEU A 234 -19.28 0.27 -20.25
N ILE A 235 -18.41 -0.73 -20.31
CA ILE A 235 -18.30 -1.61 -21.48
C ILE A 235 -19.53 -2.51 -21.61
N ARG A 236 -20.01 -3.10 -20.51
CA ARG A 236 -21.10 -4.09 -20.56
C ARG A 236 -22.47 -3.47 -20.73
N ASP A 237 -22.69 -2.31 -20.11
CA ASP A 237 -24.02 -1.74 -19.95
C ASP A 237 -24.21 -0.43 -20.74
N HIS A 238 -23.13 0.20 -21.21
CA HIS A 238 -23.17 1.53 -21.83
C HIS A 238 -22.34 1.67 -23.13
N ASP A 239 -22.06 0.57 -23.83
CA ASP A 239 -21.42 0.54 -25.15
C ASP A 239 -20.09 1.32 -25.28
N LEU A 240 -19.28 1.39 -24.21
CA LEU A 240 -18.04 2.19 -24.18
C LEU A 240 -17.07 1.87 -25.34
N ILE A 241 -16.99 0.60 -25.75
CA ILE A 241 -16.11 0.17 -26.83
C ILE A 241 -16.48 0.84 -28.16
N ASP A 242 -17.77 0.93 -28.47
CA ASP A 242 -18.25 1.54 -29.71
C ASP A 242 -17.92 3.03 -29.76
N ALA A 243 -17.90 3.70 -28.60
CA ALA A 243 -17.55 5.11 -28.49
C ALA A 243 -16.05 5.39 -28.78
N TYR A 244 -15.17 4.42 -28.53
CA TYR A 244 -13.72 4.55 -28.69
C TYR A 244 -13.13 3.70 -29.81
N ALA A 245 -13.95 2.93 -30.53
CA ALA A 245 -13.51 2.14 -31.66
C ALA A 245 -13.02 3.06 -32.81
N PRO A 246 -11.92 2.70 -33.50
CA PRO A 246 -11.07 1.54 -33.24
C PRO A 246 -10.12 1.76 -32.06
N LEU A 247 -9.90 0.71 -31.27
CA LEU A 247 -8.88 0.69 -30.20
C LEU A 247 -7.46 0.54 -30.80
N PRO A 248 -6.40 0.98 -30.09
CA PRO A 248 -6.39 1.56 -28.72
C PRO A 248 -6.83 3.02 -28.63
N TYR A 249 -7.40 3.41 -27.48
CA TYR A 249 -7.57 4.81 -27.08
C TYR A 249 -6.27 5.38 -26.47
N VAL A 250 -5.69 6.39 -27.12
CA VAL A 250 -4.34 6.93 -26.79
C VAL A 250 -4.35 8.48 -26.74
N PRO A 251 -4.95 9.11 -25.72
CA PRO A 251 -5.11 10.56 -25.65
C PRO A 251 -3.79 11.37 -25.70
N GLY A 252 -2.68 10.77 -25.26
CA GLY A 252 -1.34 11.37 -25.27
C GLY A 252 -0.38 10.85 -26.34
N LYS A 253 -0.86 10.07 -27.32
CA LYS A 253 -0.07 9.38 -28.38
C LYS A 253 1.02 8.40 -27.92
N LYS A 254 1.18 8.17 -26.62
CA LYS A 254 2.22 7.28 -26.06
C LYS A 254 1.66 6.10 -25.27
N ILE A 255 0.65 6.34 -24.44
CA ILE A 255 0.09 5.35 -23.51
C ILE A 255 -1.34 5.04 -23.93
N ALA A 256 -1.60 3.77 -24.26
CA ALA A 256 -2.96 3.27 -24.45
C ALA A 256 -3.66 3.19 -23.09
N ILE A 257 -4.80 3.87 -22.96
CA ILE A 257 -5.60 3.88 -21.73
C ILE A 257 -6.65 2.78 -21.77
N LEU A 258 -7.26 2.53 -22.93
CA LEU A 258 -8.16 1.41 -23.19
C LEU A 258 -7.70 0.70 -24.46
N ASN A 259 -7.57 -0.62 -24.43
CA ASN A 259 -7.03 -1.40 -25.53
C ASN A 259 -7.66 -2.81 -25.61
N ASP A 260 -7.62 -3.44 -26.78
CA ASP A 260 -7.97 -4.85 -27.02
C ASP A 260 -6.74 -5.78 -26.91
N GLU A 261 -5.54 -5.21 -26.75
CA GLU A 261 -4.32 -5.93 -26.41
C GLU A 261 -3.62 -5.31 -25.19
N PRO A 262 -2.93 -6.09 -24.33
CA PRO A 262 -2.24 -5.57 -23.15
C PRO A 262 -0.87 -4.96 -23.51
N THR A 263 -0.83 -4.11 -24.54
CA THR A 263 0.38 -3.43 -25.02
C THR A 263 0.11 -1.96 -25.27
N HIS A 264 1.16 -1.15 -25.22
CA HIS A 264 1.14 0.25 -25.64
C HIS A 264 1.48 0.37 -27.13
N PRO A 265 1.18 1.49 -27.80
CA PRO A 265 1.55 1.72 -29.19
C PRO A 265 3.06 1.65 -29.47
N SER A 266 3.89 1.78 -28.43
CA SER A 266 5.34 1.57 -28.50
C SER A 266 5.73 0.09 -28.68
N GLY A 267 4.81 -0.85 -28.47
CA GLY A 267 5.06 -2.28 -28.37
C GLY A 267 5.47 -2.75 -26.97
N GLU A 268 5.58 -1.83 -26.00
CA GLU A 268 5.83 -2.19 -24.60
C GLU A 268 4.57 -2.80 -23.98
N GLU A 269 4.76 -3.79 -23.10
CA GLU A 269 3.66 -4.40 -22.35
C GLU A 269 3.01 -3.37 -21.43
N MET A 270 1.68 -3.35 -21.42
CA MET A 270 0.91 -2.54 -20.50
C MET A 270 1.12 -3.11 -19.09
N ARG A 271 1.79 -2.36 -18.20
CA ARG A 271 1.99 -2.79 -16.80
C ARG A 271 0.85 -2.26 -15.94
N LEU A 272 0.40 -3.03 -14.94
CA LEU A 272 -0.67 -2.63 -14.03
C LEU A 272 -1.97 -2.23 -14.75
N TYR A 273 -2.50 -3.14 -15.56
CA TYR A 273 -3.82 -3.01 -16.18
C TYR A 273 -4.89 -3.77 -15.38
N ARG A 274 -6.16 -3.57 -15.77
CA ARG A 274 -7.28 -4.46 -15.41
C ARG A 274 -7.94 -4.99 -16.67
N ALA A 275 -8.26 -6.27 -16.66
CA ALA A 275 -9.07 -6.88 -17.71
C ALA A 275 -10.53 -6.48 -17.49
N VAL A 276 -11.18 -6.00 -18.55
CA VAL A 276 -12.52 -5.41 -18.52
C VAL A 276 -13.29 -5.86 -19.77
N GLY A 277 -14.61 -6.03 -19.67
CA GLY A 277 -15.44 -6.47 -20.78
C GLY A 277 -15.11 -7.85 -21.36
N GLY A 278 -14.33 -8.67 -20.66
CA GLY A 278 -13.88 -10.00 -21.10
C GLY A 278 -12.59 -9.98 -21.94
N ASP A 279 -12.53 -9.11 -22.94
CA ASP A 279 -11.46 -9.10 -23.96
C ASP A 279 -10.71 -7.76 -24.07
N TYR A 280 -10.92 -6.82 -23.14
CA TYR A 280 -10.29 -5.50 -23.16
C TYR A 280 -9.45 -5.23 -21.91
N TYR A 281 -8.61 -4.22 -22.01
CA TYR A 281 -7.62 -3.87 -21.00
C TYR A 281 -7.64 -2.37 -20.75
N VAL A 282 -7.81 -1.98 -19.49
CA VAL A 282 -7.68 -0.59 -19.04
C VAL A 282 -6.38 -0.41 -18.29
N TYR A 283 -5.59 0.58 -18.69
CA TYR A 283 -4.35 0.95 -18.01
C TYR A 283 -4.66 1.75 -16.74
N THR A 284 -4.15 1.29 -15.59
CA THR A 284 -4.52 1.87 -14.28
C THR A 284 -3.37 2.55 -13.55
N SER A 285 -2.15 2.49 -14.08
CA SER A 285 -0.98 3.17 -13.52
C SER A 285 -0.98 4.66 -13.89
N LEU A 286 -1.92 5.39 -13.30
CA LEU A 286 -2.21 6.80 -13.47
C LEU A 286 -2.34 7.47 -12.10
N ASN A 287 -2.02 8.75 -11.95
CA ASN A 287 -2.33 9.47 -10.71
C ASN A 287 -3.87 9.63 -10.55
N LYS A 288 -4.33 9.93 -9.33
CA LYS A 288 -5.75 10.18 -8.99
C LYS A 288 -6.46 11.10 -10.00
N GLY A 289 -5.83 12.24 -10.31
CA GLY A 289 -6.42 13.25 -11.18
C GLY A 289 -6.67 12.72 -12.59
N ASP A 290 -5.71 11.96 -13.11
CA ASP A 290 -5.77 11.32 -14.42
C ASP A 290 -6.79 10.17 -14.45
N LYS A 291 -6.87 9.35 -13.38
CA LYS A 291 -7.93 8.32 -13.25
C LYS A 291 -9.32 8.96 -13.31
N LYS A 292 -9.57 9.98 -12.49
CA LYS A 292 -10.85 10.71 -12.51
C LYS A 292 -11.12 11.37 -13.86
N ARG A 293 -10.10 11.93 -14.51
CA ARG A 293 -10.25 12.55 -15.83
C ARG A 293 -10.69 11.51 -16.87
N HIS A 294 -10.01 10.38 -16.96
CA HIS A 294 -10.34 9.35 -17.95
C HIS A 294 -11.68 8.67 -17.66
N LEU A 295 -12.03 8.42 -16.39
CA LEU A 295 -13.36 7.94 -16.04
C LEU A 295 -14.47 8.92 -16.46
N ARG A 296 -14.26 10.24 -16.28
CA ARG A 296 -15.19 11.25 -16.81
C ARG A 296 -15.26 11.25 -18.33
N GLU A 297 -14.14 11.12 -19.02
CA GLU A 297 -14.11 11.02 -20.48
C GLU A 297 -14.92 9.80 -20.96
N PHE A 298 -14.73 8.64 -20.33
CA PHE A 298 -15.47 7.42 -20.64
C PHE A 298 -16.97 7.55 -20.36
N ALA A 299 -17.35 8.03 -19.18
CA ALA A 299 -18.75 8.28 -18.84
C ALA A 299 -19.43 9.26 -19.81
N ASN A 300 -18.76 10.38 -20.13
CA ASN A 300 -19.25 11.35 -21.10
C ASN A 300 -19.42 10.76 -22.51
N ALA A 301 -18.51 9.88 -22.92
CA ALA A 301 -18.59 9.20 -24.22
C ALA A 301 -19.77 8.23 -24.28
N CYS A 302 -20.11 7.61 -23.15
CA CYS A 302 -21.29 6.76 -22.95
C CYS A 302 -22.60 7.56 -22.73
N GLY A 303 -22.51 8.87 -22.50
CA GLY A 303 -23.69 9.72 -22.23
C GLY A 303 -24.28 9.52 -20.84
N VAL A 304 -23.47 9.09 -19.86
CA VAL A 304 -23.86 8.91 -18.46
C VAL A 304 -23.14 9.92 -17.57
N ASP A 305 -23.79 10.29 -16.47
CA ASP A 305 -23.21 11.15 -15.45
C ASP A 305 -22.34 10.33 -14.50
N ILE A 306 -21.28 10.95 -13.98
CA ILE A 306 -20.34 10.32 -13.06
C ILE A 306 -19.96 11.26 -11.92
N ASP A 307 -20.09 10.76 -10.69
CA ASP A 307 -19.69 11.45 -9.48
C ASP A 307 -18.68 10.62 -8.68
N PHE A 308 -17.83 11.32 -7.94
CA PHE A 308 -16.74 10.71 -7.18
C PHE A 308 -16.82 11.13 -5.73
N ASP A 309 -16.91 10.17 -4.83
CA ASP A 309 -16.93 10.38 -3.38
C ASP A 309 -15.87 9.50 -2.68
N GLY A 310 -15.65 9.72 -1.38
CA GLY A 310 -14.62 9.06 -0.61
C GLY A 310 -13.22 9.67 -0.77
N GLU A 311 -12.21 9.01 -0.22
CA GLU A 311 -10.86 9.53 -0.03
C GLU A 311 -9.95 9.45 -1.27
N TRP A 312 -10.50 9.72 -2.46
CA TRP A 312 -9.75 9.74 -3.73
C TRP A 312 -8.39 10.42 -3.61
#